data_AF-A0A413EUF5-F1
#
_entry.id   AF-A0A413EUF5-F1
#
_cell.length_a   1.000
_cell.length_b   1.000
_cell.length_c   1.000
_cell.angle_alpha   90.00
_cell.angle_beta   90.00
_cell.angle_gamma   90.00
#
_symmetry.space_group_name_H-M   'P 1'
#
loop_
_entity.id
_entity.type
_entity.pdbx_description
1 polymer ?
#
loop_
_entity_poly.entity_id
_entity_poly.type
_entity_poly.pdbx_seq_one_letter_code
_entity_poly.pdbx_strand_id
1 'polypeptide(L)'
;MRNGTLKYPQNRFVKHLPKRISKQSAIRLSDDLVKYGFNDFMTQCRHSPFVRCNVSPQNRIRDDPPARVITEADGATAKSARKQKIQSSTIKTNGTMNKEIFVAFATQKGGIGKSTVTALAASYLHNVKGYNVAVVDCDDPQHSIHGLREHETGLIDSSTYFKALACDHFRKIRKNAYTIIKSDAVNALDDAERMVAAEDVKPDVVFFDMPGTLRSNGVIKTLSQMDYIFTPLSADRFVVESTLKFVTMFRDRLMTTGQAKTKGLYLFWTMVDGRERNDLYGIYEEVIAEMGFPVLSTRLPDSKKFRRDLSEERKSVFRSTIFPMDTSLLKGSGIREFSEEISDIIRPQ
;
A
#
# COMPACT_ATOMS: atom_id res chain seq x y z
N MET A 1 21.71 -1.40 -74.59
CA MET A 1 22.37 -0.94 -73.35
C MET A 1 21.71 -1.65 -72.17
N ARG A 2 22.48 -1.95 -71.12
CA ARG A 2 22.33 -3.07 -70.16
C ARG A 2 21.05 -3.08 -69.31
N ASN A 3 20.38 -4.24 -69.24
CA ASN A 3 19.43 -4.62 -68.20
C ASN A 3 20.19 -5.16 -66.97
N GLY A 4 20.03 -4.52 -65.81
CA GLY A 4 20.66 -4.92 -64.55
C GLY A 4 19.65 -5.47 -63.55
N THR A 5 19.61 -6.79 -63.41
CA THR A 5 18.82 -7.52 -62.41
C THR A 5 19.62 -7.56 -61.09
N LEU A 6 19.17 -6.87 -60.05
CA LEU A 6 19.78 -6.93 -58.72
C LEU A 6 19.24 -8.17 -57.96
N LYS A 7 20.06 -9.23 -57.88
CA LYS A 7 19.82 -10.41 -57.03
C LYS A 7 20.31 -10.11 -55.60
N TYR A 8 19.44 -10.23 -54.61
CA TYR A 8 19.84 -10.34 -53.20
C TYR A 8 20.15 -11.80 -52.83
N PRO A 9 21.21 -12.11 -52.08
CA PRO A 9 21.50 -13.47 -51.66
C PRO A 9 20.66 -13.88 -50.44
N GLN A 10 20.05 -15.05 -50.54
CA GLN A 10 19.47 -15.80 -49.41
C GLN A 10 20.61 -16.38 -48.55
N ASN A 11 20.80 -15.85 -47.34
CA ASN A 11 21.65 -16.51 -46.35
C ASN A 11 20.83 -17.49 -45.51
N ARG A 12 21.11 -18.78 -45.73
CA ARG A 12 20.84 -19.88 -44.81
C ARG A 12 21.65 -19.70 -43.53
N PHE A 13 21.00 -19.56 -42.38
CA PHE A 13 21.56 -20.00 -41.09
C PHE A 13 20.44 -20.55 -40.21
N VAL A 14 20.41 -21.87 -40.07
CA VAL A 14 19.66 -22.58 -39.03
C VAL A 14 20.70 -23.08 -38.02
N LYS A 15 20.33 -23.02 -36.73
CA LYS A 15 20.95 -23.59 -35.51
C LYS A 15 21.84 -22.64 -34.69
N HIS A 16 21.21 -21.93 -33.74
CA HIS A 16 21.11 -22.34 -32.32
C HIS A 16 20.39 -21.23 -31.54
N LEU A 17 19.15 -21.49 -31.12
CA LEU A 17 18.46 -20.67 -30.12
C LEU A 17 19.00 -21.06 -28.73
N PRO A 18 19.60 -20.16 -27.94
CA PRO A 18 19.54 -20.31 -26.50
C PRO A 18 18.08 -20.12 -26.10
N LYS A 19 17.55 -21.03 -25.27
CA LYS A 19 16.26 -20.87 -24.60
C LYS A 19 16.28 -19.53 -23.85
N ARG A 20 15.70 -18.50 -24.47
CA ARG A 20 15.42 -17.21 -23.82
C ARG A 20 14.29 -17.48 -22.84
N ILE A 21 14.63 -17.83 -21.61
CA ILE A 21 13.71 -17.67 -20.48
C ILE A 21 13.18 -16.24 -20.62
N SER A 22 11.85 -16.09 -20.73
CA SER A 22 11.28 -14.78 -20.98
C SER A 22 11.74 -13.87 -19.84
N LYS A 23 12.23 -12.66 -20.17
CA LYS A 23 12.72 -11.71 -19.16
C LYS A 23 11.64 -11.49 -18.09
N GLN A 24 10.37 -11.57 -18.48
CA GLN A 24 9.19 -11.51 -17.63
C GLN A 24 9.02 -12.72 -16.70
N SER A 25 9.30 -13.95 -17.14
CA SER A 25 9.26 -15.14 -16.27
C SER A 25 10.43 -15.17 -15.30
N ALA A 26 11.61 -14.72 -15.73
CA ALA A 26 12.78 -14.59 -14.84
C ALA A 26 12.56 -13.52 -13.77
N ILE A 27 11.98 -12.36 -14.13
CA ILE A 27 11.59 -11.31 -13.19
C ILE A 27 10.50 -11.81 -12.24
N ARG A 28 9.48 -12.52 -12.72
CA ARG A 28 8.45 -13.11 -11.84
C ARG A 28 9.04 -14.10 -10.84
N LEU A 29 9.96 -14.97 -11.28
CA LEU A 29 10.62 -15.93 -10.38
C LEU A 29 11.52 -15.25 -9.34
N SER A 30 12.24 -14.17 -9.69
CA SER A 30 13.02 -13.40 -8.72
C SER A 30 12.13 -12.66 -7.73
N ASP A 31 11.05 -12.05 -8.21
CA ASP A 31 10.09 -11.33 -7.37
C ASP A 31 9.42 -12.29 -6.38
N ASP A 32 9.05 -13.49 -6.84
CA ASP A 32 8.46 -14.53 -5.99
C ASP A 32 9.45 -14.99 -4.92
N LEU A 33 10.72 -15.27 -5.26
CA LEU A 33 11.75 -15.67 -4.29
C LEU A 33 12.01 -14.60 -3.22
N VAL A 34 12.08 -13.32 -3.62
CA VAL A 34 12.24 -12.19 -2.69
C VAL A 34 11.03 -12.08 -1.77
N LYS A 35 9.80 -12.22 -2.31
CA LYS A 35 8.57 -12.21 -1.52
C LYS A 35 8.50 -13.37 -0.52
N TYR A 36 8.80 -14.59 -0.94
CA TYR A 36 8.80 -15.76 -0.06
C TYR A 36 9.85 -15.62 1.05
N GLY A 37 11.07 -15.18 0.72
CA GLY A 37 12.13 -14.95 1.70
C GLY A 37 11.76 -13.87 2.72
N PHE A 38 11.16 -12.77 2.27
CA PHE A 38 10.73 -11.70 3.18
C PHE A 38 9.55 -12.12 4.07
N ASN A 39 8.57 -12.85 3.54
CA ASN A 39 7.44 -13.36 4.32
C ASN A 39 7.88 -14.34 5.43
N ASP A 40 8.84 -15.22 5.14
CA ASP A 40 9.44 -16.11 6.13
C ASP A 40 10.20 -15.31 7.20
N PHE A 41 11.04 -14.35 6.79
CA PHE A 41 11.73 -13.44 7.70
C PHE A 41 10.75 -12.73 8.67
N MET A 42 9.67 -12.14 8.16
CA MET A 42 8.67 -11.47 9.00
C MET A 42 8.04 -12.45 10.01
N THR A 43 7.72 -13.67 9.56
CA THR A 43 7.12 -14.72 10.41
C THR A 43 8.08 -15.16 11.51
N GLN A 44 9.35 -15.36 11.20
CA GLN A 44 10.38 -15.66 12.18
C GLN A 44 10.55 -14.53 13.20
N CYS A 45 10.61 -13.27 12.75
CA CYS A 45 10.69 -12.12 13.65
C CYS A 45 9.51 -12.07 14.63
N ARG A 46 8.27 -12.31 14.15
CA ARG A 46 7.05 -12.34 14.97
C ARG A 46 7.08 -13.38 16.07
N HIS A 47 7.65 -14.56 15.81
CA HIS A 47 7.71 -15.67 16.75
C HIS A 47 8.99 -15.69 17.59
N SER A 48 9.98 -14.87 17.25
CA SER A 48 11.23 -14.77 18.02
C SER A 48 10.98 -14.28 19.46
N PRO A 49 11.53 -14.95 20.49
CA PRO A 49 11.54 -14.41 21.83
C PRO A 49 12.36 -13.11 21.87
N PHE A 50 12.05 -12.23 22.83
CA PHE A 50 12.69 -10.92 22.97
C PHE A 50 14.21 -11.06 23.09
N VAL A 51 14.95 -10.78 22.02
CA VAL A 51 16.38 -10.51 22.11
C VAL A 51 16.50 -9.01 22.32
N ARG A 52 16.87 -8.58 23.53
CA ARG A 52 17.32 -7.20 23.72
C ARG A 52 18.57 -7.00 22.86
N CYS A 53 18.43 -6.36 21.70
CA CYS A 53 19.56 -5.74 21.04
C CYS A 53 20.03 -4.58 21.93
N ASN A 54 20.95 -4.88 22.87
CA ASN A 54 21.79 -3.84 23.45
C ASN A 54 22.69 -3.35 22.32
N VAL A 55 22.25 -2.33 21.59
CA VAL A 55 23.17 -1.54 20.77
C VAL A 55 24.16 -0.94 21.75
N SER A 56 25.41 -1.38 21.68
CA SER A 56 26.52 -0.81 22.45
C SER A 56 26.50 0.70 22.28
N PRO A 57 26.38 1.51 23.35
CA PRO A 57 26.63 2.93 23.25
C PRO A 57 28.14 3.11 23.13
N GLN A 58 28.69 2.93 21.93
CA GLN A 58 30.01 3.44 21.59
C GLN A 58 29.89 4.98 21.54
N ASN A 59 29.96 5.58 22.73
CA ASN A 59 30.38 6.95 23.09
C ASN A 59 29.81 7.34 24.47
N ARG A 60 30.05 6.52 25.51
CA ARG A 60 29.96 7.01 26.89
C ARG A 60 31.36 7.09 27.50
N ILE A 61 31.66 8.30 27.94
CA ILE A 61 32.81 8.69 28.76
C ILE A 61 32.73 7.95 30.11
N ARG A 62 33.92 7.71 30.67
CA ARG A 62 34.37 6.95 31.84
C ARG A 62 33.45 6.88 33.09
N ASP A 63 33.68 5.79 33.82
CA ASP A 63 33.42 5.50 35.25
C ASP A 63 32.09 4.83 35.63
N ASP A 64 32.06 3.48 35.62
CA ASP A 64 31.56 2.62 36.73
C ASP A 64 31.74 1.09 36.44
N PRO A 65 31.78 0.20 37.47
CA PRO A 65 32.44 -1.11 37.43
C PRO A 65 31.58 -2.27 36.88
N PRO A 66 32.19 -3.42 36.50
CA PRO A 66 31.48 -4.50 35.82
C PRO A 66 30.90 -5.55 36.79
N ALA A 67 29.75 -6.11 36.38
CA ALA A 67 29.38 -7.55 36.42
C ALA A 67 27.95 -7.80 36.90
N ARG A 68 27.19 -8.61 36.15
CA ARG A 68 26.83 -9.99 36.55
C ARG A 68 26.12 -10.73 35.41
N VAL A 69 26.66 -11.91 35.11
CA VAL A 69 26.13 -13.00 34.27
C VAL A 69 25.16 -13.82 35.12
N ILE A 70 23.98 -14.21 34.59
CA ILE A 70 23.16 -15.37 35.02
C ILE A 70 22.28 -15.79 33.80
N THR A 71 22.66 -16.83 33.05
CA THR A 71 22.19 -18.25 33.02
C THR A 71 20.79 -18.53 32.46
N GLU A 72 20.76 -19.36 31.42
CA GLU A 72 19.60 -20.04 30.83
C GLU A 72 19.01 -21.07 31.80
N ALA A 73 17.70 -21.27 31.73
CA ALA A 73 17.01 -22.38 32.36
C ALA A 73 16.14 -23.11 31.33
N ASP A 74 16.55 -24.34 31.02
CA ASP A 74 15.77 -25.37 30.36
C ASP A 74 14.52 -25.75 31.17
N GLY A 75 13.44 -26.09 30.45
CA GLY A 75 12.16 -26.47 31.04
C GLY A 75 11.30 -27.38 30.17
N ALA A 76 11.70 -28.65 30.12
CA ALA A 76 10.89 -29.88 30.12
C ALA A 76 9.63 -30.02 29.22
N THR A 77 9.76 -30.97 28.31
CA THR A 77 8.74 -31.73 27.59
C THR A 77 7.75 -32.43 28.54
N ALA A 78 6.45 -32.27 28.32
CA ALA A 78 5.41 -33.15 28.88
C ALA A 78 4.49 -33.66 27.76
N LYS A 79 4.56 -34.97 27.50
CA LYS A 79 3.57 -35.72 26.72
C LYS A 79 2.36 -36.03 27.61
N SER A 80 1.16 -35.80 27.12
CA SER A 80 -0.03 -36.55 27.58
C SER A 80 -1.13 -36.49 26.53
N ALA A 81 -1.40 -37.65 25.93
CA ALA A 81 -2.53 -37.92 25.07
C ALA A 81 -3.83 -37.96 25.89
N ARG A 82 -4.90 -37.33 25.40
CA ARG A 82 -6.28 -37.63 25.83
C ARG A 82 -7.19 -37.77 24.61
N LYS A 83 -7.71 -38.98 24.46
CA LYS A 83 -8.65 -39.42 23.44
C LYS A 83 -10.06 -39.11 23.93
N GLN A 84 -10.84 -38.31 23.19
CA GLN A 84 -12.31 -38.27 23.33
C GLN A 84 -12.97 -38.17 21.95
N LYS A 85 -14.18 -38.73 21.92
CA LYS A 85 -14.94 -39.27 20.79
C LYS A 85 -16.10 -38.33 20.46
N ILE A 86 -16.24 -37.98 19.18
CA ILE A 86 -17.44 -37.66 18.38
C ILE A 86 -18.51 -36.74 19.01
N GLN A 87 -18.76 -35.60 18.37
CA GLN A 87 -20.13 -35.17 18.05
C GLN A 87 -20.15 -34.31 16.79
N SER A 88 -20.81 -34.83 15.76
CA SER A 88 -21.27 -34.11 14.57
C SER A 88 -22.37 -33.13 14.99
N SER A 89 -22.08 -31.83 14.95
CA SER A 89 -23.11 -30.80 15.04
C SER A 89 -22.98 -29.90 13.81
N THR A 90 -23.99 -29.98 12.95
CA THR A 90 -24.26 -29.07 11.85
C THR A 90 -24.42 -27.65 12.42
N ILE A 91 -23.35 -26.86 12.45
CA ILE A 91 -23.45 -25.44 12.76
C ILE A 91 -23.82 -24.74 11.46
N LYS A 92 -25.09 -24.35 11.36
CA LYS A 92 -25.51 -23.27 10.46
C LYS A 92 -24.81 -22.00 10.93
N THR A 93 -23.64 -21.71 10.39
CA THR A 93 -23.01 -20.39 10.55
C THR A 93 -23.74 -19.42 9.65
N ASN A 94 -24.74 -18.73 10.20
CA ASN A 94 -25.07 -17.37 9.77
C ASN A 94 -23.92 -16.45 10.22
N GLY A 95 -22.73 -16.65 9.66
CA GLY A 95 -21.65 -15.69 9.76
C GLY A 95 -22.02 -14.54 8.85
N THR A 96 -22.20 -13.35 9.42
CA THR A 96 -22.00 -12.11 8.66
C THR A 96 -20.62 -12.21 8.03
N MET A 97 -20.56 -12.52 6.73
CA MET A 97 -19.29 -12.52 6.00
C MET A 97 -18.74 -11.10 6.07
N ASN A 98 -17.64 -10.90 6.81
CA ASN A 98 -16.87 -9.66 6.75
C ASN A 98 -16.39 -9.53 5.31
N LYS A 99 -17.06 -8.66 4.56
CA LYS A 99 -16.73 -8.37 3.18
C LYS A 99 -15.66 -7.28 3.18
N GLU A 100 -14.59 -7.55 2.46
CA GLU A 100 -13.45 -6.67 2.25
C GLU A 100 -13.94 -5.35 1.62
N ILE A 101 -13.42 -4.22 2.13
CA ILE A 101 -13.81 -2.89 1.62
C ILE A 101 -12.83 -2.46 0.53
N PHE A 102 -13.33 -2.21 -0.67
CA PHE A 102 -12.50 -1.74 -1.79
C PHE A 102 -12.46 -0.22 -1.84
N VAL A 103 -11.27 0.35 -1.70
CA VAL A 103 -11.05 1.80 -1.62
C VAL A 103 -10.07 2.24 -2.71
N ALA A 104 -10.40 3.30 -3.44
CA ALA A 104 -9.47 3.90 -4.40
C ALA A 104 -9.23 5.38 -4.10
N PHE A 105 -7.97 5.80 -4.24
CA PHE A 105 -7.64 7.20 -4.45
C PHE A 105 -7.59 7.46 -5.94
N ALA A 106 -8.52 8.26 -6.47
CA ALA A 106 -8.70 8.41 -7.91
C ALA A 106 -8.79 9.87 -8.33
N THR A 107 -8.22 10.21 -9.47
CA THR A 107 -8.39 11.52 -10.11
C THR A 107 -8.01 11.43 -11.58
N GLN A 108 -8.46 12.39 -12.38
CA GLN A 108 -8.07 12.53 -13.76
C GLN A 108 -6.66 13.11 -13.95
N LYS A 109 -6.07 13.74 -12.92
CA LYS A 109 -4.73 14.32 -13.02
C LYS A 109 -3.63 13.46 -12.39
N GLY A 110 -2.51 13.39 -13.09
CA GLY A 110 -1.26 12.85 -12.54
C GLY A 110 -0.65 13.80 -11.49
N GLY A 111 0.22 13.27 -10.65
CA GLY A 111 1.09 14.08 -9.79
C GLY A 111 0.47 14.66 -8.51
N ILE A 112 -0.84 14.57 -8.29
CA ILE A 112 -1.48 15.15 -7.08
C ILE A 112 -1.35 14.30 -5.81
N GLY A 113 -0.48 13.28 -5.81
CA GLY A 113 -0.12 12.52 -4.62
C GLY A 113 -0.95 11.25 -4.32
N LYS A 114 -1.74 10.72 -5.27
CA LYS A 114 -2.53 9.48 -5.10
C LYS A 114 -1.75 8.35 -4.41
N SER A 115 -0.70 7.84 -5.04
CA SER A 115 0.12 6.74 -4.51
C SER A 115 0.76 7.06 -3.16
N THR A 116 1.11 8.32 -2.94
CA THR A 116 1.66 8.76 -1.65
C THR A 116 0.60 8.70 -0.55
N VAL A 117 -0.60 9.19 -0.82
CA VAL A 117 -1.73 9.14 0.11
C VAL A 117 -2.16 7.68 0.33
N THR A 118 -2.21 6.87 -0.72
CA THR A 118 -2.47 5.42 -0.63
C THR A 118 -1.50 4.73 0.32
N ALA A 119 -0.19 4.92 0.11
CA ALA A 119 0.84 4.31 0.96
C ALA A 119 0.76 4.80 2.42
N LEU A 120 0.53 6.10 2.64
CA LEU A 120 0.43 6.66 3.99
C LEU A 120 -0.82 6.19 4.74
N ALA A 121 -1.98 6.19 4.09
CA ALA A 121 -3.24 5.71 4.67
C ALA A 121 -3.18 4.20 4.95
N ALA A 122 -2.69 3.40 4.00
CA ALA A 122 -2.49 1.96 4.17
C ALA A 122 -1.55 1.66 5.35
N SER A 123 -0.42 2.36 5.44
CA SER A 123 0.54 2.20 6.53
C SER A 123 -0.06 2.60 7.89
N TYR A 124 -0.83 3.69 7.96
CA TYR A 124 -1.49 4.10 9.22
C TYR A 124 -2.53 3.08 9.67
N LEU A 125 -3.46 2.69 8.78
CA LEU A 125 -4.51 1.73 9.11
C LEU A 125 -3.93 0.37 9.54
N HIS A 126 -2.86 -0.07 8.90
CA HIS A 126 -2.20 -1.33 9.24
C HIS A 126 -1.37 -1.24 10.52
N ASN A 127 -0.38 -0.34 10.57
CA ASN A 127 0.62 -0.30 11.65
C ASN A 127 0.14 0.40 12.92
N VAL A 128 -0.84 1.32 12.81
CA VAL A 128 -1.33 2.11 13.95
C VAL A 128 -2.72 1.65 14.39
N LYS A 129 -3.67 1.49 13.45
CA LYS A 129 -5.04 1.05 13.78
C LYS A 129 -5.18 -0.47 13.88
N GLY A 130 -4.22 -1.23 13.37
CA GLY A 130 -4.19 -2.69 13.49
C GLY A 130 -5.09 -3.45 12.50
N TYR A 131 -5.65 -2.77 11.49
CA TYR A 131 -6.46 -3.42 10.45
C TYR A 131 -5.61 -4.30 9.53
N ASN A 132 -6.23 -5.32 8.94
CA ASN A 132 -5.67 -6.09 7.84
C ASN A 132 -5.88 -5.29 6.57
N VAL A 133 -4.78 -4.90 5.95
CA VAL A 133 -4.78 -4.04 4.76
C VAL A 133 -4.12 -4.82 3.64
N ALA A 134 -4.56 -4.56 2.41
CA ALA A 134 -3.84 -4.93 1.22
C ALA A 134 -3.84 -3.76 0.22
N VAL A 135 -2.86 -3.76 -0.69
CA VAL A 135 -2.76 -2.76 -1.77
C VAL A 135 -2.61 -3.47 -3.11
N VAL A 136 -3.43 -3.07 -4.08
CA VAL A 136 -3.30 -3.41 -5.49
C VAL A 136 -2.72 -2.19 -6.19
N ASP A 137 -1.45 -2.27 -6.58
CA ASP A 137 -0.77 -1.22 -7.31
C ASP A 137 -1.08 -1.38 -8.81
N CYS A 138 -1.99 -0.54 -9.32
CA CYS A 138 -2.55 -0.65 -10.66
C CYS A 138 -1.92 0.33 -11.65
N ASP A 139 -0.96 1.17 -11.21
CA ASP A 139 -0.34 2.20 -12.04
C ASP A 139 0.76 1.62 -12.93
N ASP A 140 0.38 0.77 -13.89
CA ASP A 140 1.31 0.21 -14.88
C ASP A 140 1.76 1.28 -15.89
N PRO A 141 3.07 1.45 -16.14
CA PRO A 141 4.21 0.62 -15.68
C PRO A 141 4.97 1.16 -14.46
N GLN A 142 4.47 2.19 -13.77
CA GLN A 142 5.19 2.87 -12.68
C GLN A 142 5.26 2.05 -11.38
N HIS A 143 4.16 1.41 -10.98
CA HIS A 143 4.04 0.59 -9.76
C HIS A 143 4.75 1.19 -8.54
N SER A 144 4.43 2.46 -8.23
CA SER A 144 5.25 3.27 -7.32
C SER A 144 5.27 2.77 -5.88
N ILE A 145 4.18 2.14 -5.41
CA ILE A 145 4.07 1.59 -4.06
C ILE A 145 4.79 0.23 -3.99
N HIS A 146 4.67 -0.59 -5.05
CA HIS A 146 5.46 -1.82 -5.13
C HIS A 146 6.96 -1.52 -5.18
N GLY A 147 7.39 -0.54 -5.98
CA GLY A 147 8.79 -0.11 -6.05
C GLY A 147 9.31 0.39 -4.70
N LEU A 148 8.46 1.09 -3.93
CA LEU A 148 8.80 1.47 -2.56
C LEU A 148 9.04 0.24 -1.66
N ARG A 149 8.15 -0.77 -1.72
CA ARG A 149 8.33 -2.04 -0.97
C ARG A 149 9.60 -2.78 -1.38
N GLU A 150 9.92 -2.84 -2.67
CA GLU A 150 11.14 -3.49 -3.16
C GLU A 150 12.39 -2.80 -2.63
N HIS A 151 12.42 -1.47 -2.68
CA HIS A 151 13.52 -0.69 -2.11
C HIS A 151 13.68 -0.93 -0.60
N GLU A 152 12.60 -0.88 0.17
CA GLU A 152 12.65 -1.12 1.62
C GLU A 152 13.09 -2.55 1.97
N THR A 153 12.60 -3.54 1.23
CA THR A 153 12.98 -4.95 1.41
C THR A 153 14.45 -5.15 1.08
N GLY A 154 14.96 -4.52 0.01
CA GLY A 154 16.38 -4.55 -0.34
C GLY A 154 17.27 -3.95 0.75
N LEU A 155 16.87 -2.82 1.35
CA LEU A 155 17.58 -2.21 2.48
C LEU A 155 17.56 -3.10 3.73
N ILE A 156 16.41 -3.72 4.03
CA ILE A 156 16.32 -4.67 5.13
C ILE A 156 17.22 -5.87 4.86
N ASP A 157 17.28 -6.39 3.64
CA ASP A 157 18.12 -7.55 3.36
C ASP A 157 19.63 -7.23 3.42
N SER A 158 20.05 -6.04 2.98
CA SER A 158 21.45 -5.65 2.93
C SER A 158 22.04 -5.18 4.26
N SER A 159 21.20 -4.79 5.24
CA SER A 159 21.66 -4.10 6.47
C SER A 159 21.22 -4.81 7.75
N THR A 160 22.19 -5.20 8.58
CA THR A 160 21.92 -5.79 9.91
C THR A 160 21.13 -4.84 10.82
N TYR A 161 21.36 -3.54 10.70
CA TYR A 161 20.60 -2.51 11.41
C TYR A 161 19.12 -2.54 11.02
N PHE A 162 18.81 -2.56 9.71
CA PHE A 162 17.42 -2.60 9.26
C PHE A 162 16.76 -3.97 9.51
N LYS A 163 17.49 -5.09 9.46
CA LYS A 163 16.98 -6.40 9.93
C LYS A 163 16.55 -6.34 11.39
N ALA A 164 17.38 -5.79 12.27
CA ALA A 164 17.05 -5.66 13.68
C ALA A 164 15.82 -4.76 13.88
N LEU A 165 15.78 -3.60 13.21
CA LEU A 165 14.65 -2.67 13.27
C LEU A 165 13.34 -3.32 12.78
N ALA A 166 13.39 -4.04 11.66
CA ALA A 166 12.25 -4.78 11.12
C ALA A 166 11.78 -5.88 12.08
N CYS A 167 12.72 -6.64 12.65
CA CYS A 167 12.36 -7.69 13.61
C CYS A 167 11.71 -7.13 14.88
N ASP A 168 12.23 -6.03 15.43
CA ASP A 168 11.62 -5.37 16.59
C ASP A 168 10.21 -4.86 16.28
N HIS A 169 10.03 -4.29 15.08
CA HIS A 169 8.72 -3.85 14.60
C HIS A 169 7.72 -5.02 14.49
N PHE A 170 8.05 -6.08 13.74
CA PHE A 170 7.17 -7.23 13.57
C PHE A 170 6.88 -7.96 14.88
N ARG A 171 7.85 -8.02 15.80
CA ARG A 171 7.63 -8.56 17.16
C ARG A 171 6.64 -7.70 17.94
N LYS A 172 6.70 -6.37 17.81
CA LYS A 172 5.79 -5.43 18.48
C LYS A 172 4.36 -5.52 17.94
N ILE A 173 4.19 -5.48 16.62
CA ILE A 173 2.84 -5.46 16.00
C ILE A 173 2.22 -6.86 15.87
N ARG A 174 3.03 -7.93 15.96
CA ARG A 174 2.60 -9.34 15.81
C ARG A 174 1.88 -9.64 14.48
N LYS A 175 2.10 -8.81 13.46
CA LYS A 175 1.53 -8.92 12.11
C LYS A 175 2.65 -8.79 11.07
N ASN A 176 2.49 -9.49 9.94
CA ASN A 176 3.34 -9.23 8.78
C ASN A 176 2.94 -7.87 8.18
N ALA A 177 3.86 -7.24 7.44
CA ALA A 177 3.53 -6.07 6.64
C ALA A 177 2.38 -6.41 5.67
N TYR A 178 1.53 -5.43 5.38
CA TYR A 178 0.41 -5.61 4.47
C TYR A 178 0.88 -6.05 3.06
N THR A 179 0.04 -6.84 2.40
CA THR A 179 0.32 -7.37 1.06
C THR A 179 0.24 -6.28 0.02
N ILE A 180 1.17 -6.31 -0.94
CA ILE A 180 1.17 -5.43 -2.12
C ILE A 180 1.30 -6.31 -3.36
N ILE A 181 0.34 -6.21 -4.27
CA ILE A 181 0.36 -6.90 -5.56
C ILE A 181 0.47 -5.88 -6.69
N LYS A 182 1.30 -6.19 -7.71
CA LYS A 182 1.34 -5.46 -8.97
C LYS A 182 0.19 -5.94 -9.85
N SER A 183 -0.54 -5.03 -10.45
CA SER A 183 -1.58 -5.34 -11.42
C SER A 183 -1.72 -4.19 -12.42
N ASP A 184 -2.72 -4.23 -13.27
CA ASP A 184 -3.11 -3.12 -14.12
C ASP A 184 -4.61 -2.83 -13.92
N ALA A 185 -5.08 -1.69 -14.41
CA ALA A 185 -6.47 -1.31 -14.23
C ALA A 185 -7.48 -2.30 -14.85
N VAL A 186 -7.09 -3.19 -15.76
CA VAL A 186 -7.98 -4.19 -16.37
C VAL A 186 -8.07 -5.44 -15.50
N ASN A 187 -6.94 -5.89 -14.94
CA ASN A 187 -6.80 -7.13 -14.18
C ASN A 187 -6.92 -6.94 -12.66
N ALA A 188 -6.93 -5.68 -12.18
CA ALA A 188 -6.90 -5.32 -10.76
C ALA A 188 -7.91 -6.08 -9.89
N LEU A 189 -9.16 -6.22 -10.36
CA LEU A 189 -10.22 -6.88 -9.60
C LEU A 189 -9.98 -8.39 -9.49
N ASP A 190 -9.64 -9.04 -10.59
CA ASP A 190 -9.35 -10.47 -10.63
C ASP A 190 -8.13 -10.79 -9.75
N ASP A 191 -7.10 -9.94 -9.80
CA ASP A 191 -5.90 -10.11 -8.98
C ASP A 191 -6.17 -9.85 -7.50
N ALA A 192 -7.03 -8.88 -7.17
CA ALA A 192 -7.49 -8.65 -5.80
C ALA A 192 -8.27 -9.85 -5.27
N GLU A 193 -9.22 -10.40 -6.03
CA GLU A 193 -10.01 -11.57 -5.64
C GLU A 193 -9.13 -12.80 -5.43
N ARG A 194 -8.13 -13.03 -6.30
CA ARG A 194 -7.16 -14.11 -6.12
C ARG A 194 -6.33 -13.94 -4.85
N MET A 195 -5.82 -12.73 -4.59
CA MET A 195 -5.07 -12.43 -3.38
C MET A 195 -5.94 -12.65 -2.14
N VAL A 196 -7.15 -12.10 -2.11
CA VAL A 196 -8.10 -12.28 -1.02
C VAL A 196 -8.37 -13.77 -0.81
N ALA A 197 -8.62 -14.55 -1.86
CA ALA A 197 -8.87 -15.99 -1.75
C ALA A 197 -7.68 -16.78 -1.17
N ALA A 198 -6.45 -16.40 -1.54
CA ALA A 198 -5.23 -17.07 -1.15
C ALA A 198 -4.74 -16.74 0.28
N GLU A 199 -5.11 -15.58 0.84
CA GLU A 199 -4.67 -15.18 2.18
C GLU A 199 -5.38 -15.93 3.30
N ASP A 200 -4.60 -16.38 4.29
CA ASP A 200 -5.10 -17.00 5.53
C ASP A 200 -5.91 -16.00 6.36
N VAL A 201 -5.44 -14.75 6.44
CA VAL A 201 -6.10 -13.65 7.12
C VAL A 201 -6.63 -12.69 6.06
N LYS A 202 -7.95 -12.58 5.93
CA LYS A 202 -8.56 -11.70 4.92
C LYS A 202 -8.30 -10.22 5.24
N PRO A 203 -8.08 -9.37 4.24
CA PRO A 203 -7.93 -7.94 4.45
C PRO A 203 -9.28 -7.28 4.76
N ASP A 204 -9.32 -6.43 5.78
CA ASP A 204 -10.49 -5.62 6.12
C ASP A 204 -10.66 -4.50 5.06
N VAL A 205 -9.53 -4.00 4.53
CA VAL A 205 -9.48 -2.94 3.51
C VAL A 205 -8.50 -3.30 2.40
N VAL A 206 -8.95 -3.18 1.14
CA VAL A 206 -8.10 -3.31 -0.05
C VAL A 206 -8.03 -1.96 -0.75
N PHE A 207 -6.85 -1.34 -0.77
CA PHE A 207 -6.61 -0.11 -1.50
C PHE A 207 -6.20 -0.40 -2.94
N PHE A 208 -6.73 0.37 -3.88
CA PHE A 208 -6.36 0.34 -5.30
C PHE A 208 -5.65 1.64 -5.66
N ASP A 209 -4.36 1.54 -6.00
CA ASP A 209 -3.60 2.68 -6.49
C ASP A 209 -3.80 2.82 -8.00
N MET A 210 -4.75 3.67 -8.37
CA MET A 210 -5.21 3.77 -9.75
C MET A 210 -4.30 4.69 -10.59
N PRO A 211 -4.11 4.39 -11.89
CA PRO A 211 -3.42 5.28 -12.82
C PRO A 211 -3.99 6.70 -12.81
N GLY A 212 -3.12 7.68 -13.05
CA GLY A 212 -3.51 9.10 -13.07
C GLY A 212 -4.37 9.55 -14.26
N THR A 213 -4.91 8.64 -15.08
CA THR A 213 -5.71 8.97 -16.27
C THR A 213 -6.92 8.07 -16.39
N LEU A 214 -8.10 8.68 -16.50
CA LEU A 214 -9.37 7.97 -16.70
C LEU A 214 -9.51 7.37 -18.10
N ARG A 215 -8.66 7.78 -19.05
CA ARG A 215 -8.71 7.28 -20.44
C ARG A 215 -8.04 5.92 -20.59
N SER A 216 -7.28 5.48 -19.58
CA SER A 216 -6.65 4.17 -19.62
C SER A 216 -7.71 3.07 -19.57
N ASN A 217 -7.49 2.03 -20.37
CA ASN A 217 -8.37 0.87 -20.42
C ASN A 217 -8.54 0.27 -19.01
N GLY A 218 -9.78 -0.10 -18.67
CA GLY A 218 -10.09 -0.73 -17.39
C GLY A 218 -10.33 0.24 -16.22
N VAL A 219 -9.83 1.48 -16.25
CA VAL A 219 -9.90 2.40 -15.08
C VAL A 219 -11.34 2.65 -14.62
N ILE A 220 -12.23 3.05 -15.53
CA ILE A 220 -13.64 3.31 -15.16
C ILE A 220 -14.35 2.05 -14.67
N LYS A 221 -14.08 0.90 -15.31
CA LYS A 221 -14.65 -0.39 -14.90
C LYS A 221 -14.20 -0.77 -13.50
N THR A 222 -12.92 -0.63 -13.19
CA THR A 222 -12.38 -0.94 -11.87
C THR A 222 -12.87 0.03 -10.80
N LEU A 223 -12.92 1.33 -11.11
CA LEU A 223 -13.49 2.34 -10.21
C LEU A 223 -14.97 2.09 -9.90
N SER A 224 -15.78 1.62 -10.86
CA SER A 224 -17.19 1.29 -10.61
C SER A 224 -17.37 0.12 -9.63
N GLN A 225 -16.31 -0.66 -9.41
CA GLN A 225 -16.24 -1.75 -8.44
C GLN A 225 -15.56 -1.33 -7.12
N MET A 226 -15.37 -0.04 -6.84
CA MET A 226 -14.91 0.43 -5.54
C MET A 226 -16.11 0.70 -4.62
N ASP A 227 -16.00 0.34 -3.35
CA ASP A 227 -16.96 0.73 -2.32
C ASP A 227 -16.82 2.22 -1.99
N TYR A 228 -15.59 2.72 -1.90
CA TYR A 228 -15.30 4.13 -1.61
C TYR A 228 -14.26 4.70 -2.56
N ILE A 229 -14.49 5.94 -3.01
CA ILE A 229 -13.55 6.68 -3.85
C ILE A 229 -13.22 8.00 -3.15
N PHE A 230 -11.93 8.22 -2.90
CA PHE A 230 -11.40 9.46 -2.36
C PHE A 230 -10.65 10.21 -3.46
N THR A 231 -11.06 11.44 -3.73
CA THR A 231 -10.59 12.20 -4.89
C THR A 231 -9.79 13.41 -4.41
N PRO A 232 -8.46 13.43 -4.62
CA PRO A 232 -7.64 14.56 -4.19
C PRO A 232 -7.89 15.81 -5.06
N LEU A 233 -7.81 16.98 -4.43
CA LEU A 233 -7.89 18.31 -5.03
C LEU A 233 -6.70 19.16 -4.56
N SER A 234 -6.13 19.98 -5.45
CA SER A 234 -5.25 21.09 -5.06
C SER A 234 -5.88 22.41 -5.51
N ALA A 235 -5.47 23.54 -4.93
CA ALA A 235 -5.98 24.87 -5.28
C ALA A 235 -5.48 25.40 -6.65
N ASP A 236 -5.29 24.50 -7.60
CA ASP A 236 -5.03 24.82 -9.01
C ASP A 236 -6.35 24.72 -9.78
N ARG A 237 -6.70 25.81 -10.48
CA ARG A 237 -7.95 25.90 -11.26
C ARG A 237 -8.16 24.70 -12.18
N PHE A 238 -7.14 24.25 -12.89
CA PHE A 238 -7.27 23.14 -13.83
C PHE A 238 -7.40 21.79 -13.11
N VAL A 239 -6.80 21.62 -11.93
CA VAL A 239 -6.99 20.45 -11.07
C VAL A 239 -8.44 20.41 -10.58
N VAL A 240 -8.96 21.51 -10.05
CA VAL A 240 -10.36 21.61 -9.60
C VAL A 240 -11.33 21.32 -10.74
N GLU A 241 -11.18 21.99 -11.88
CA GLU A 241 -12.07 21.81 -13.03
C GLU A 241 -12.07 20.36 -13.55
N SER A 242 -10.89 19.74 -13.68
CA SER A 242 -10.77 18.35 -14.12
C SER A 242 -11.36 17.38 -13.10
N THR A 243 -11.21 17.67 -11.82
CA THR A 243 -11.73 16.84 -10.74
C THR A 243 -13.25 16.91 -10.68
N LEU A 244 -13.83 18.11 -10.74
CA LEU A 244 -15.28 18.31 -10.77
C LEU A 244 -15.93 17.63 -11.97
N LYS A 245 -15.31 17.71 -13.16
CA LYS A 245 -15.75 16.97 -14.35
C LYS A 245 -15.76 15.46 -14.12
N PHE A 246 -14.71 14.93 -13.49
CA PHE A 246 -14.62 13.51 -13.15
C PHE A 246 -15.71 13.08 -12.17
N VAL A 247 -15.83 13.74 -11.01
CA VAL A 247 -16.78 13.33 -9.97
C VAL A 247 -18.23 13.48 -10.42
N THR A 248 -18.54 14.50 -11.23
CA THR A 248 -19.85 14.69 -11.86
C THR A 248 -20.15 13.57 -12.84
N MET A 249 -19.22 13.27 -13.74
CA MET A 249 -19.39 12.16 -14.68
C MET A 249 -19.57 10.83 -13.93
N PHE A 250 -18.77 10.55 -12.91
CA PHE A 250 -18.82 9.31 -12.16
C PHE A 250 -20.15 9.17 -11.40
N ARG A 251 -20.57 10.21 -10.68
CA ARG A 251 -21.85 10.22 -9.96
C ARG A 251 -23.03 10.07 -10.91
N ASP A 252 -23.12 10.91 -11.93
CA ASP A 252 -24.31 11.04 -12.78
C ASP A 252 -24.44 9.90 -13.79
N ARG A 253 -23.33 9.27 -14.20
CA ARG A 253 -23.36 8.18 -15.19
C ARG A 253 -23.22 6.80 -14.59
N LEU A 254 -22.57 6.66 -13.43
CA LEU A 254 -22.24 5.36 -12.87
C LEU A 254 -22.94 5.11 -11.52
N MET A 255 -22.89 6.05 -10.58
CA MET A 255 -23.53 5.85 -9.27
C MET A 255 -25.05 5.92 -9.35
N THR A 256 -25.60 7.00 -9.91
CA THR A 256 -27.05 7.24 -9.98
C THR A 256 -27.79 6.27 -10.92
N THR A 257 -27.10 5.71 -11.90
CA THR A 257 -27.64 4.70 -12.83
C THR A 257 -27.52 3.27 -12.30
N GLY A 258 -26.90 3.08 -11.12
CA GLY A 258 -26.67 1.76 -10.51
C GLY A 258 -25.57 0.92 -11.18
N GLN A 259 -24.76 1.51 -12.07
CA GLN A 259 -23.63 0.82 -12.71
C GLN A 259 -22.38 0.71 -11.81
N ALA A 260 -22.27 1.56 -10.80
CA ALA A 260 -21.24 1.50 -9.77
C ALA A 260 -21.82 1.04 -8.43
N LYS A 261 -21.09 0.18 -7.71
CA LYS A 261 -21.45 -0.25 -6.34
C LYS A 261 -20.95 0.71 -5.24
N THR A 262 -20.45 1.87 -5.64
CA THR A 262 -19.83 2.86 -4.75
C THR A 262 -20.82 3.38 -3.73
N LYS A 263 -20.48 3.19 -2.45
CA LYS A 263 -21.22 3.65 -1.27
C LYS A 263 -20.95 5.11 -0.95
N GLY A 264 -19.76 5.61 -1.29
CA GLY A 264 -19.39 7.00 -1.08
C GLY A 264 -18.26 7.49 -1.97
N LEU A 265 -18.40 8.73 -2.44
CA LEU A 265 -17.40 9.45 -3.21
C LEU A 265 -17.11 10.77 -2.48
N TYR A 266 -15.87 10.97 -2.06
CA TYR A 266 -15.44 12.09 -1.23
C TYR A 266 -14.28 12.83 -1.88
N LEU A 267 -14.26 14.15 -1.77
CA LEU A 267 -13.15 14.97 -2.21
C LEU A 267 -12.31 15.38 -1.01
N PHE A 268 -11.02 15.66 -1.19
CA PHE A 268 -10.18 16.18 -0.11
C PHE A 268 -9.07 17.06 -0.64
N TRP A 269 -8.67 18.03 0.16
CA TRP A 269 -7.57 18.93 -0.21
C TRP A 269 -6.21 18.29 0.07
N THR A 270 -5.36 18.33 -0.94
CA THR A 270 -3.96 17.95 -0.89
C THR A 270 -3.09 19.10 -1.40
N MET A 271 -1.80 19.06 -1.08
CA MET A 271 -0.84 20.09 -1.44
C MET A 271 -1.28 21.49 -0.97
N VAL A 272 -1.94 21.57 0.18
CA VAL A 272 -2.43 22.84 0.72
C VAL A 272 -1.25 23.72 1.10
N ASP A 273 -1.18 24.91 0.48
CA ASP A 273 -0.19 25.92 0.80
C ASP A 273 -0.72 26.80 1.93
N GLY A 274 -0.08 26.78 3.09
CA GLY A 274 -0.45 27.64 4.22
C GLY A 274 -0.28 29.15 3.95
N ARG A 275 0.35 29.52 2.82
CA ARG A 275 0.51 30.91 2.36
C ARG A 275 -0.60 31.34 1.41
N GLU A 276 -1.30 30.40 0.78
CA GLU A 276 -2.44 30.73 -0.06
C GLU A 276 -3.53 31.34 0.80
N ARG A 277 -4.22 32.34 0.24
CA ARG A 277 -5.32 32.99 0.95
C ARG A 277 -6.42 31.96 1.21
N ASN A 278 -6.94 31.95 2.43
CA ASN A 278 -8.03 31.06 2.84
C ASN A 278 -9.30 31.25 1.98
N ASP A 279 -9.45 32.39 1.30
CA ASP A 279 -10.60 32.73 0.46
C ASP A 279 -10.74 31.77 -0.75
N LEU A 280 -9.64 31.37 -1.39
CA LEU A 280 -9.68 30.53 -2.60
C LEU A 280 -10.22 29.13 -2.31
N TYR A 281 -9.78 28.52 -1.21
CA TYR A 281 -10.29 27.22 -0.77
C TYR A 281 -11.78 27.31 -0.44
N GLY A 282 -12.20 28.39 0.25
CA GLY A 282 -13.61 28.63 0.57
C GLY A 282 -14.47 28.77 -0.67
N ILE A 283 -14.04 29.56 -1.66
CA ILE A 283 -14.75 29.73 -2.94
C ILE A 283 -14.91 28.38 -3.66
N TYR A 284 -13.86 27.58 -3.72
CA TYR A 284 -13.98 26.25 -4.35
C TYR A 284 -14.86 25.31 -3.54
N GLU A 285 -14.79 25.33 -2.21
CA GLU A 285 -15.67 24.53 -1.35
C GLU A 285 -17.15 24.91 -1.49
N GLU A 286 -17.47 26.20 -1.64
CA GLU A 286 -18.83 26.67 -1.93
C GLU A 286 -19.34 26.06 -3.24
N VAL A 287 -18.55 26.13 -4.32
CA VAL A 287 -18.92 25.53 -5.62
C VAL A 287 -19.07 24.01 -5.50
N ILE A 288 -18.16 23.32 -4.78
CA ILE A 288 -18.24 21.86 -4.58
C ILE A 288 -19.50 21.49 -3.79
N ALA A 289 -19.86 22.28 -2.77
CA ALA A 289 -21.05 22.10 -1.94
C ALA A 289 -22.34 22.35 -2.73
N GLU A 290 -22.40 23.39 -3.56
CA GLU A 290 -23.53 23.65 -4.49
C GLU A 290 -23.74 22.47 -5.45
N MET A 291 -22.65 21.83 -5.89
CA MET A 291 -22.72 20.63 -6.71
C MET A 291 -23.09 19.36 -5.91
N GLY A 292 -23.19 19.44 -4.59
CA GLY A 292 -23.60 18.33 -3.71
C GLY A 292 -22.52 17.27 -3.48
N PHE A 293 -21.25 17.61 -3.62
CA PHE A 293 -20.15 16.68 -3.33
C PHE A 293 -19.58 16.89 -1.93
N PRO A 294 -19.40 15.81 -1.14
CA PRO A 294 -18.81 15.93 0.19
C PRO A 294 -17.30 16.14 0.10
N VAL A 295 -16.78 17.06 0.91
CA VAL A 295 -15.35 17.32 1.08
C VAL A 295 -14.94 16.89 2.49
N LEU A 296 -13.83 16.17 2.61
CA LEU A 296 -13.24 15.82 3.90
C LEU A 296 -12.82 17.08 4.65
N SER A 297 -13.02 17.06 5.97
CA SER A 297 -12.62 18.15 6.85
C SER A 297 -11.10 18.27 6.95
N THR A 298 -10.39 17.15 6.86
CA THR A 298 -8.93 17.15 6.93
C THR A 298 -8.31 17.63 5.62
N ARG A 299 -7.32 18.52 5.73
CA ARG A 299 -6.51 19.02 4.62
C ARG A 299 -5.06 18.57 4.74
N LEU A 300 -4.49 18.06 3.65
CA LEU A 300 -3.10 17.63 3.61
C LEU A 300 -2.19 18.76 3.07
N PRO A 301 -1.19 19.21 3.83
CA PRO A 301 -0.31 20.32 3.41
C PRO A 301 0.67 19.89 2.32
N ASP A 302 1.17 20.84 1.53
CA ASP A 302 2.35 20.59 0.68
C ASP A 302 3.60 20.42 1.54
N SER A 303 3.89 19.17 1.92
CA SER A 303 4.96 18.85 2.85
C SER A 303 6.00 17.92 2.25
N LYS A 304 7.27 18.31 2.38
CA LYS A 304 8.41 17.42 2.08
C LYS A 304 8.46 16.18 2.97
N LYS A 305 7.73 16.16 4.08
CA LYS A 305 7.61 14.97 4.96
C LYS A 305 7.07 13.76 4.20
N PHE A 306 6.12 13.98 3.28
CA PHE A 306 5.50 12.91 2.49
C PHE A 306 6.44 12.22 1.49
N ARG A 307 7.66 12.76 1.31
CA ARG A 307 8.70 12.22 0.43
C ARG A 307 9.85 11.57 1.22
N ARG A 308 9.68 11.37 2.54
CA ARG A 308 10.72 10.78 3.40
C ARG A 308 10.57 9.27 3.48
N ASP A 309 11.22 8.60 2.55
CA ASP A 309 11.31 7.14 2.48
C ASP A 309 12.37 6.59 3.45
N LEU A 310 12.38 5.28 3.65
CA LEU A 310 13.44 4.59 4.36
C LEU A 310 14.78 4.79 3.64
N SER A 311 15.83 5.12 4.37
CA SER A 311 17.15 5.44 3.82
C SER A 311 18.24 5.20 4.86
N GLU A 312 19.42 4.76 4.43
CA GLU A 312 20.59 4.61 5.32
C GLU A 312 21.05 5.94 5.94
N GLU A 313 20.91 7.05 5.22
CA GLU A 313 21.36 8.37 5.65
C GLU A 313 20.44 8.98 6.72
N ARG A 314 19.18 8.52 6.80
CA ARG A 314 18.13 9.16 7.60
C ARG A 314 17.48 8.17 8.54
N LYS A 315 17.57 8.45 9.83
CA LYS A 315 16.93 7.62 10.86
C LYS A 315 15.40 7.71 10.88
N SER A 316 14.84 8.87 10.51
CA SER A 316 13.38 9.09 10.53
C SER A 316 12.73 8.70 9.21
N VAL A 317 11.73 7.83 9.25
CA VAL A 317 10.91 7.43 8.09
C VAL A 317 9.49 7.97 8.21
N PHE A 318 8.90 8.37 7.09
CA PHE A 318 7.52 8.86 7.06
C PHE A 318 6.67 8.12 6.03
N ARG A 319 7.15 7.98 4.81
CA ARG A 319 6.47 7.18 3.79
C ARG A 319 7.14 5.79 3.76
N SER A 320 6.42 4.79 4.27
CA SER A 320 6.91 3.42 4.36
C SER A 320 5.77 2.43 4.19
N THR A 321 6.05 1.32 3.52
CA THR A 321 5.12 0.20 3.38
C THR A 321 5.31 -0.88 4.45
N ILE A 322 6.32 -0.73 5.30
CA ILE A 322 6.69 -1.71 6.33
C ILE A 322 6.61 -1.09 7.72
N PHE A 323 7.22 0.08 7.89
CA PHE A 323 7.35 0.75 9.18
C PHE A 323 6.23 1.77 9.41
N PRO A 324 5.86 2.02 10.68
CA PRO A 324 4.97 3.12 11.01
C PRO A 324 5.67 4.47 10.76
N MET A 325 4.87 5.50 10.50
CA MET A 325 5.34 6.88 10.46
C MET A 325 6.03 7.29 11.78
N ASP A 326 7.17 7.97 11.67
CA ASP A 326 7.82 8.57 12.82
C ASP A 326 6.89 9.60 13.49
N THR A 327 6.57 9.36 14.76
CA THR A 327 5.67 10.19 15.56
C THR A 327 6.09 11.66 15.64
N SER A 328 7.39 11.95 15.57
CA SER A 328 7.91 13.32 15.56
C SER A 328 7.52 14.10 14.30
N LEU A 329 7.24 13.39 13.20
CA LEU A 329 6.89 13.97 11.91
C LEU A 329 5.38 14.10 11.71
N LEU A 330 4.55 13.38 12.48
CA LEU A 330 3.09 13.39 12.39
C LEU A 330 2.50 14.78 12.68
N LYS A 331 3.09 15.54 13.61
CA LYS A 331 2.56 16.86 13.97
C LYS A 331 2.54 17.78 12.75
N GLY A 332 1.37 18.29 12.40
CA GLY A 332 1.17 19.18 11.26
C GLY A 332 1.30 18.52 9.90
N SER A 333 1.24 17.18 9.81
CA SER A 333 1.14 16.49 8.52
C SER A 333 -0.31 16.22 8.11
N GLY A 334 -1.27 16.28 9.04
CA GLY A 334 -2.69 15.99 8.78
C GLY A 334 -3.00 14.51 8.52
N ILE A 335 -1.99 13.63 8.48
CA ILE A 335 -2.17 12.27 7.98
C ILE A 335 -2.87 11.36 9.00
N ARG A 336 -2.71 11.66 10.30
CA ARG A 336 -3.42 10.96 11.37
C ARG A 336 -4.91 11.24 11.24
N GLU A 337 -5.25 12.52 11.24
CA GLU A 337 -6.61 13.04 11.15
C GLU A 337 -7.28 12.53 9.87
N PHE A 338 -6.55 12.58 8.75
CA PHE A 338 -7.02 12.10 7.45
C PHE A 338 -7.31 10.60 7.45
N SER A 339 -6.40 9.79 8.02
CA SER A 339 -6.58 8.33 8.07
C SER A 339 -7.67 7.91 9.05
N GLU A 340 -7.85 8.67 10.14
CA GLU A 340 -8.95 8.48 11.09
C GLU A 340 -10.29 8.84 10.46
N GLU A 341 -10.39 9.97 9.76
CA GLU A 341 -11.58 10.38 9.02
C GLU A 341 -11.97 9.33 7.95
N ILE A 342 -11.00 8.79 7.20
CA ILE A 342 -11.25 7.68 6.28
C ILE A 342 -11.75 6.45 7.02
N SER A 343 -11.11 6.07 8.13
CA SER A 343 -11.52 4.91 8.93
C SER A 343 -12.95 5.04 9.44
N ASP A 344 -13.37 6.25 9.84
CA ASP A 344 -14.71 6.52 10.37
C ASP A 344 -15.79 6.48 9.27
N ILE A 345 -15.42 6.87 8.04
CA ILE A 345 -16.28 6.79 6.86
C ILE A 345 -16.47 5.35 6.40
N ILE A 346 -15.37 4.58 6.27
CA ILE A 346 -15.42 3.24 5.68
C ILE A 346 -15.78 2.15 6.71
N ARG A 347 -15.46 2.37 7.99
CA ARG A 347 -15.74 1.47 9.12
C ARG A 347 -15.26 0.03 8.86
N PRO A 348 -13.95 -0.21 8.75
CA PRO A 348 -13.41 -1.56 8.61
C PRO A 348 -13.80 -2.41 9.83
N GLN A 349 -14.08 -3.70 9.62
CA GLN A 349 -14.52 -4.63 10.67
C GLN A 349 -13.42 -5.56 11.14
#